data_AF-A0AAD1BKM5-F1
#
_entry.id   AF-A0AAD1BKM5-F1
#
_cell.length_a   1.000
_cell.length_b   1.000
_cell.length_c   1.000
_cell.angle_alpha   90.00
_cell.angle_beta   90.00
_cell.angle_gamma   90.00
#
_symmetry.space_group_name_H-M   'P 1'
#
loop_
_entity.id
_entity.type
_entity.pdbx_description
1 polymer ?
#
loop_
_entity_poly.entity_id
_entity_poly.type
_entity_poly.pdbx_seq_one_letter_code
_entity_poly.pdbx_strand_id
1 'polypeptide(L)'
;MKKIFFLFSLLLCLIAIEAKAAPTSCYWGYCNSKVTGEFGSKTKAQGAIYIPAEVAELYKGKTISVIKVGLAAMSDNVKVFITKDLNGESATTKTVGKLYNGWNEVKLSSAYTIDGKGFYIGYSYEGNNKSMGHSEMYSPNGCWADLGDGWKNYATDSKHNALALTLQAQITGEDMPKDLWLYTKRNVIVKKNASCKFNFGVINLSPRIARTLQVGYTIDDAEEKVAEFKTTMGANVEKEFSIDYSGFSKNGIHTVKFRLISVDGEADAYAGNNSDYTNVKVKDAIPQQRFVVEEGTGTWCGWCPRGIVAFRHMAEKYPETFIGIAVHKSDALTTNSYDKLTFKGYPGCYVNRNLKNPTSPEAGTLEVMHNKYVANPPHIGVEIEANFTDDTKKKINAKALTTFFADEQNVNYKVSFVLIENGIKGYKQSNYYAGGKHGKMGGFEDLPGSVAIDMDHVARMNYSFYGVEGSIPTSVKADETVEYAAQLDVPKNIQNADNLYLIALLINSKGEIENAAEIKVTADPSMSITDNRTLLVPEFTFANGTLNVNGFSGKVFIYNVYGVEVPNQSIPSGIYIIKCVDGNKSFVKKMVLK
;
A
#
# COMPACT_ATOMS: atom_id res chain seq x y z
N MET A 1 20.28 -34.24 -84.92
CA MET A 1 20.41 -33.58 -83.61
C MET A 1 21.02 -32.19 -83.79
N LYS A 2 20.19 -31.17 -84.03
CA LYS A 2 20.45 -29.72 -83.95
C LYS A 2 19.22 -29.03 -84.55
N LYS A 3 18.75 -27.96 -83.88
CA LYS A 3 17.52 -27.17 -84.10
C LYS A 3 16.30 -27.68 -83.31
N ILE A 4 16.13 -27.12 -82.10
CA ILE A 4 14.91 -26.45 -81.61
C ILE A 4 15.40 -25.59 -80.44
N PHE A 5 15.85 -24.39 -80.82
CA PHE A 5 16.09 -23.24 -79.97
C PHE A 5 14.84 -22.35 -80.17
N PHE A 6 14.47 -21.56 -79.16
CA PHE A 6 13.40 -20.55 -79.18
C PHE A 6 11.96 -21.06 -79.19
N LEU A 7 11.40 -21.38 -78.02
CA LEU A 7 9.99 -21.06 -77.65
C LEU A 7 9.62 -21.57 -76.23
N PHE A 8 10.46 -21.37 -75.22
CA PHE A 8 10.04 -21.62 -73.83
C PHE A 8 10.76 -20.72 -72.81
N SER A 9 11.13 -19.50 -73.22
CA SER A 9 11.77 -18.51 -72.34
C SER A 9 11.03 -17.17 -72.31
N LEU A 10 9.78 -17.13 -72.77
CA LEU A 10 8.95 -15.93 -72.79
C LEU A 10 7.53 -16.21 -72.30
N LEU A 11 7.37 -16.97 -71.21
CA LEU A 11 6.10 -17.06 -70.50
C LEU A 11 6.27 -17.52 -69.04
N LEU A 12 7.21 -16.94 -68.30
CA LEU A 12 6.98 -16.74 -66.88
C LEU A 12 6.67 -15.26 -66.72
N CYS A 13 5.38 -14.94 -66.83
CA CYS A 13 4.86 -13.70 -66.30
C CYS A 13 5.38 -13.56 -64.87
N LEU A 14 6.13 -12.49 -64.63
CA LEU A 14 6.27 -11.85 -63.34
C LEU A 14 4.86 -11.54 -62.82
N ILE A 15 4.20 -12.54 -62.24
CA ILE A 15 3.21 -12.27 -61.20
C ILE A 15 4.05 -12.09 -59.94
N ALA A 16 4.65 -10.90 -59.81
CA ALA A 16 4.98 -10.39 -58.50
C ALA A 16 3.63 -10.26 -57.78
N ILE A 17 3.23 -11.33 -57.08
CA ILE A 17 2.22 -11.20 -56.04
C ILE A 17 2.91 -10.33 -55.00
N GLU A 18 2.74 -9.01 -55.11
CA GLU A 18 2.89 -8.14 -53.97
C GLU A 18 1.89 -8.66 -52.93
N ALA A 19 2.38 -9.50 -52.02
CA ALA A 19 1.64 -9.85 -50.83
C ALA A 19 1.47 -8.55 -50.06
N LYS A 20 0.35 -7.84 -50.32
CA LYS A 20 0.00 -6.64 -49.57
C LYS A 20 -0.05 -7.03 -48.09
N ALA A 21 0.73 -6.33 -47.28
CA ALA A 21 0.73 -6.57 -45.84
C ALA A 21 -0.70 -6.39 -45.34
N ALA A 22 -1.21 -7.33 -44.55
CA ALA A 22 -2.55 -7.18 -44.00
C ALA A 22 -2.55 -6.01 -42.99
N PRO A 23 -3.54 -5.11 -43.04
CA PRO A 23 -3.63 -4.03 -42.06
C PRO A 23 -3.79 -4.62 -40.65
N THR A 24 -3.05 -4.05 -39.71
CA THR A 24 -3.11 -4.41 -38.28
C THR A 24 -3.58 -3.22 -37.47
N SER A 25 -4.01 -3.47 -36.22
CA SER A 25 -4.53 -2.41 -35.35
C SER A 25 -3.94 -2.44 -33.95
N CYS A 26 -3.86 -1.27 -33.33
CA CYS A 26 -3.55 -1.09 -31.91
C CYS A 26 -4.44 0.00 -31.33
N TYR A 27 -4.58 0.01 -30.00
CA TYR A 27 -5.15 1.13 -29.27
C TYR A 27 -4.04 2.09 -28.82
N TRP A 28 -4.21 3.38 -29.09
CA TRP A 28 -3.29 4.42 -28.66
C TRP A 28 -4.01 5.44 -27.77
N GLY A 29 -3.42 5.76 -26.62
CA GLY A 29 -3.94 6.75 -25.67
C GLY A 29 -3.07 6.81 -24.40
N TYR A 30 -3.33 7.78 -23.54
CA TYR A 30 -2.54 8.01 -22.31
C TYR A 30 -3.06 7.24 -21.10
N CYS A 31 -3.71 6.10 -21.31
CA CYS A 31 -4.29 5.31 -20.25
C CYS A 31 -3.94 3.83 -20.41
N ASN A 32 -3.81 3.15 -19.26
CA ASN A 32 -3.68 1.71 -19.21
C ASN A 32 -5.04 1.03 -19.42
N SER A 33 -5.10 -0.28 -19.20
CA SER A 33 -6.31 -1.08 -19.42
C SER A 33 -7.40 -0.90 -18.35
N LYS A 34 -7.23 0.00 -17.38
CA LYS A 34 -8.14 0.16 -16.22
C LYS A 34 -8.88 1.50 -16.24
N VAL A 35 -10.16 1.43 -15.89
CA VAL A 35 -10.96 2.60 -15.49
C VAL A 35 -10.94 2.65 -13.96
N THR A 36 -10.22 3.60 -13.39
CA THR A 36 -9.92 3.64 -11.96
C THR A 36 -10.94 4.46 -11.19
N GLY A 37 -11.52 5.48 -11.81
CA GLY A 37 -12.45 6.36 -11.12
C GLY A 37 -13.14 7.36 -12.03
N GLU A 38 -13.88 8.23 -11.36
CA GLU A 38 -14.65 9.33 -11.95
C GLU A 38 -13.83 10.63 -11.93
N PHE A 39 -13.82 11.33 -13.06
CA PHE A 39 -13.28 12.67 -13.16
C PHE A 39 -14.40 13.70 -13.38
N GLY A 40 -14.25 14.89 -12.77
CA GLY A 40 -15.20 15.98 -12.88
C GLY A 40 -16.40 15.86 -11.95
N SER A 41 -17.24 16.89 -11.92
CA SER A 41 -18.35 17.01 -10.95
C SER A 41 -19.73 17.04 -11.58
N LYS A 42 -19.82 16.90 -12.91
CA LYS A 42 -21.06 17.13 -13.68
C LYS A 42 -21.57 15.83 -14.30
N THR A 43 -22.89 15.73 -14.38
CA THR A 43 -23.60 14.64 -15.07
C THR A 43 -23.80 14.92 -16.58
N LYS A 44 -23.41 16.11 -17.02
CA LYS A 44 -23.27 16.53 -18.41
C LYS A 44 -21.91 17.21 -18.58
N ALA A 45 -21.03 16.61 -19.36
CA ALA A 45 -19.67 17.12 -19.58
C ALA A 45 -19.07 16.54 -20.86
N GLN A 46 -17.92 17.10 -21.25
CA GLN A 46 -17.11 16.60 -22.37
C GLN A 46 -15.66 16.45 -21.93
N GLY A 47 -15.00 15.40 -22.41
CA GLY A 47 -13.60 15.10 -22.13
C GLY A 47 -12.86 14.71 -23.40
N ALA A 48 -11.58 15.07 -23.48
CA ALA A 48 -10.72 14.77 -24.62
C ALA A 48 -9.27 14.55 -24.20
N ILE A 49 -8.52 13.84 -25.04
CA ILE A 49 -7.06 13.78 -24.99
C ILE A 49 -6.48 14.39 -26.26
N TYR A 50 -5.30 15.01 -26.14
CA TYR A 50 -4.60 15.62 -27.26
C TYR A 50 -3.51 14.67 -27.80
N ILE A 51 -3.62 14.29 -29.06
CA ILE A 51 -2.58 13.55 -29.79
C ILE A 51 -1.65 14.58 -30.44
N PRO A 52 -0.38 14.71 -29.99
CA PRO A 52 0.56 15.68 -30.55
C PRO A 52 0.96 15.34 -31.98
N ALA A 53 1.44 16.34 -32.72
CA ALA A 53 1.84 16.16 -34.12
C ALA A 53 2.93 15.09 -34.30
N GLU A 54 3.87 14.98 -33.35
CA GLU A 54 4.94 13.96 -33.39
C GLU A 54 4.37 12.54 -33.41
N VAL A 55 3.35 12.26 -32.59
CA VAL A 55 2.63 10.98 -32.60
C VAL A 55 1.81 10.85 -33.88
N ALA A 56 1.08 11.90 -34.26
CA ALA A 56 0.24 11.86 -35.45
C ALA A 56 1.05 11.57 -36.73
N GLU A 57 2.28 12.09 -36.85
CA GLU A 57 3.15 11.85 -38.00
C GLU A 57 3.59 10.39 -38.10
N LEU A 58 3.84 9.70 -36.98
CA LEU A 58 4.14 8.25 -36.96
C LEU A 58 3.01 7.40 -37.59
N TYR A 59 1.77 7.86 -37.45
CA TYR A 59 0.58 7.18 -37.94
C TYR A 59 -0.03 7.85 -39.18
N LYS A 60 0.71 8.70 -39.88
CA LYS A 60 0.22 9.36 -41.09
C LYS A 60 -0.23 8.36 -42.15
N GLY A 61 -1.38 8.68 -42.77
CA GLY A 61 -2.06 7.82 -43.74
C GLY A 61 -2.80 6.62 -43.14
N LYS A 62 -2.61 6.32 -41.83
CA LYS A 62 -3.39 5.31 -41.11
C LYS A 62 -4.75 5.88 -40.72
N THR A 63 -5.65 5.01 -40.30
CA THR A 63 -7.04 5.40 -40.02
C THR A 63 -7.46 5.12 -38.58
N ILE A 64 -8.34 5.97 -38.06
CA ILE A 64 -9.07 5.73 -36.82
C ILE A 64 -10.52 5.48 -37.17
N SER A 65 -11.03 4.29 -36.85
CA SER A 65 -12.44 3.92 -37.09
C SER A 65 -13.22 3.63 -35.81
N VAL A 66 -12.53 3.45 -34.69
CA VAL A 66 -13.12 3.17 -33.37
C VAL A 66 -12.45 4.07 -32.33
N ILE A 67 -13.26 4.68 -31.47
CA ILE A 67 -12.81 5.31 -30.23
C ILE A 67 -13.26 4.42 -29.08
N LYS A 68 -12.31 4.01 -28.25
CA LYS A 68 -12.55 3.22 -27.05
C LYS A 68 -12.64 4.16 -25.84
N VAL A 69 -13.76 4.09 -25.14
CA VAL A 69 -14.13 5.01 -24.04
C VAL A 69 -14.37 4.20 -22.77
N GLY A 70 -13.63 4.52 -21.72
CA GLY A 70 -13.87 4.02 -20.38
C GLY A 70 -14.78 4.98 -19.63
N LEU A 71 -15.93 4.50 -19.14
CA LEU A 71 -16.85 5.29 -18.34
C LEU A 71 -16.78 4.87 -16.88
N ALA A 72 -16.78 5.84 -15.95
CA ALA A 72 -16.86 5.57 -14.52
C ALA A 72 -18.26 5.11 -14.07
N ALA A 73 -19.28 5.47 -14.85
CA ALA A 73 -20.67 5.10 -14.64
C ALA A 73 -21.44 5.09 -15.97
N MET A 74 -22.53 4.33 -16.05
CA MET A 74 -23.40 4.26 -17.22
C MET A 74 -23.95 5.64 -17.62
N SER A 75 -24.08 5.88 -18.93
CA SER A 75 -24.70 7.08 -19.52
C SER A 75 -25.52 6.74 -20.77
N ASP A 76 -26.60 7.50 -21.03
CA ASP A 76 -27.59 7.22 -22.06
C ASP A 76 -27.38 7.99 -23.38
N ASN A 77 -26.52 9.02 -23.39
CA ASN A 77 -26.29 9.88 -24.55
C ASN A 77 -24.80 10.22 -24.68
N VAL A 78 -24.02 9.27 -25.20
CA VAL A 78 -22.57 9.44 -25.38
C VAL A 78 -22.28 9.78 -26.84
N LYS A 79 -21.51 10.84 -27.07
CA LYS A 79 -21.05 11.21 -28.42
C LYS A 79 -19.55 11.23 -28.45
N VAL A 80 -18.94 10.36 -29.24
CA VAL A 80 -17.49 10.38 -29.49
C VAL A 80 -17.16 11.28 -30.68
N PHE A 81 -15.98 11.90 -30.67
CA PHE A 81 -15.55 12.82 -31.71
C PHE A 81 -14.04 12.82 -31.93
N ILE A 82 -13.64 13.26 -33.11
CA ILE A 82 -12.26 13.65 -33.44
C ILE A 82 -12.29 15.08 -33.97
N THR A 83 -11.42 15.95 -33.46
CA THR A 83 -11.35 17.36 -33.88
C THR A 83 -9.91 17.88 -33.92
N LYS A 84 -9.64 18.90 -34.73
CA LYS A 84 -8.37 19.66 -34.68
C LYS A 84 -8.39 20.78 -33.64
N ASP A 85 -9.58 21.28 -33.31
CA ASP A 85 -9.81 22.36 -32.35
C ASP A 85 -11.04 22.00 -31.49
N LEU A 86 -10.88 22.03 -30.16
CA LEU A 86 -11.94 21.71 -29.21
C LEU A 86 -13.12 22.70 -29.27
N ASN A 87 -12.90 23.92 -29.75
CA ASN A 87 -13.96 24.91 -29.99
C ASN A 87 -14.41 24.96 -31.46
N GLY A 88 -13.80 24.15 -32.33
CA GLY A 88 -14.10 24.09 -33.76
C GLY A 88 -15.04 22.94 -34.13
N GLU A 89 -15.29 22.79 -35.44
CA GLU A 89 -16.05 21.66 -35.96
C GLU A 89 -15.27 20.35 -35.87
N SER A 90 -15.97 19.29 -35.47
CA SER A 90 -15.38 17.95 -35.41
C SER A 90 -15.25 17.36 -36.82
N ALA A 91 -14.08 16.79 -37.13
CA ALA A 91 -13.82 16.10 -38.39
C ALA A 91 -14.69 14.85 -38.56
N THR A 92 -15.00 14.16 -37.45
CA THR A 92 -15.97 13.06 -37.43
C THR A 92 -16.56 12.92 -36.04
N THR A 93 -17.82 12.49 -35.97
CA THR A 93 -18.52 12.24 -34.72
C THR A 93 -19.43 11.02 -34.83
N LYS A 94 -19.73 10.41 -33.68
CA LYS A 94 -20.78 9.40 -33.56
C LYS A 94 -21.49 9.56 -32.22
N THR A 95 -22.78 9.84 -32.27
CA THR A 95 -23.66 9.68 -31.12
C THR A 95 -24.11 8.22 -31.01
N VAL A 96 -23.96 7.67 -29.81
CA VAL A 96 -24.50 6.38 -29.40
C VAL A 96 -25.42 6.60 -28.22
N GLY A 97 -26.37 5.68 -28.05
CA GLY A 97 -27.27 5.70 -26.90
C GLY A 97 -26.53 5.26 -25.63
N LYS A 98 -27.11 4.28 -24.93
CA LYS A 98 -26.59 3.76 -23.67
C LYS A 98 -25.22 3.09 -23.81
N LEU A 99 -24.25 3.56 -23.03
CA LEU A 99 -22.97 2.90 -22.77
C LEU A 99 -22.86 2.52 -21.29
N TYR A 100 -22.21 1.40 -21.00
CA TYR A 100 -22.11 0.83 -19.65
C TYR A 100 -20.87 1.34 -18.91
N ASN A 101 -20.86 1.18 -17.58
CA ASN A 101 -19.66 1.37 -16.77
C ASN A 101 -18.53 0.45 -17.29
N GLY A 102 -17.31 0.98 -17.39
CA GLY A 102 -16.14 0.30 -17.94
C GLY A 102 -15.88 0.65 -19.40
N TRP A 103 -15.14 -0.21 -20.10
CA TRP A 103 -14.71 0.01 -21.48
C TRP A 103 -15.83 -0.26 -22.50
N ASN A 104 -15.99 0.68 -23.42
CA ASN A 104 -16.91 0.60 -24.55
C ASN A 104 -16.16 0.96 -25.85
N GLU A 105 -16.46 0.29 -26.94
CA GLU A 105 -15.89 0.58 -28.26
C GLU A 105 -16.95 1.22 -29.15
N VAL A 106 -16.68 2.44 -29.64
CA VAL A 106 -17.61 3.20 -30.47
C VAL A 106 -17.04 3.38 -31.87
N LYS A 107 -17.69 2.73 -32.85
CA LYS A 107 -17.35 2.87 -34.26
C LYS A 107 -17.82 4.22 -34.80
N LEU A 108 -16.90 4.97 -35.40
CA LEU A 108 -17.16 6.28 -36.00
C LEU A 108 -18.03 6.17 -37.26
N SER A 109 -18.74 7.25 -37.58
CA SER A 109 -19.60 7.33 -38.78
C SER A 109 -18.78 7.27 -40.08
N SER A 110 -17.56 7.79 -40.04
CA SER A 110 -16.54 7.71 -41.09
C SER A 110 -15.18 7.50 -40.45
N ALA A 111 -14.32 6.71 -41.10
CA ALA A 111 -12.94 6.57 -40.66
C ALA A 111 -12.20 7.90 -40.82
N TYR A 112 -11.42 8.27 -39.81
CA TYR A 112 -10.58 9.47 -39.82
C TYR A 112 -9.17 9.10 -40.29
N THR A 113 -8.71 9.69 -41.40
CA THR A 113 -7.34 9.52 -41.88
C THR A 113 -6.42 10.51 -41.17
N ILE A 114 -5.36 9.99 -40.56
CA ILE A 114 -4.37 10.81 -39.84
C ILE A 114 -3.48 11.53 -40.86
N ASP A 115 -3.43 12.86 -40.77
CA ASP A 115 -2.71 13.75 -41.70
C ASP A 115 -1.33 14.17 -41.21
N GLY A 116 -0.91 13.71 -40.02
CA GLY A 116 0.35 14.07 -39.37
C GLY A 116 0.25 15.32 -38.48
N LYS A 117 -0.87 16.04 -38.49
CA LYS A 117 -1.09 17.19 -37.59
C LYS A 117 -1.71 16.74 -36.28
N GLY A 118 -1.36 17.39 -35.18
CA GLY A 118 -1.97 17.12 -33.88
C GLY A 118 -3.50 17.23 -33.92
N PHE A 119 -4.18 16.47 -33.08
CA PHE A 119 -5.65 16.38 -33.03
C PHE A 119 -6.13 15.91 -31.67
N TYR A 120 -7.41 16.07 -31.39
CA TYR A 120 -8.07 15.58 -30.19
C TYR A 120 -8.98 14.41 -30.53
N ILE A 121 -9.01 13.42 -29.63
CA ILE A 121 -10.11 12.46 -29.56
C ILE A 121 -10.85 12.69 -28.24
N GLY A 122 -12.16 12.60 -28.27
CA GLY A 122 -12.95 12.88 -27.08
C GLY A 122 -14.35 12.29 -27.12
N TYR A 123 -15.07 12.54 -26.03
CA TYR A 123 -16.48 12.22 -25.93
C TYR A 123 -17.22 13.23 -25.05
N SER A 124 -18.50 13.41 -25.34
CA SER A 124 -19.46 14.03 -24.43
C SER A 124 -20.37 12.97 -23.84
N TYR A 125 -20.91 13.24 -22.66
CA TYR A 125 -21.99 12.46 -22.08
C TYR A 125 -23.04 13.37 -21.43
N GLU A 126 -24.27 12.88 -21.40
CA GLU A 126 -25.39 13.49 -20.69
C GLU A 126 -26.24 12.40 -20.06
N GLY A 127 -26.50 12.51 -18.75
CA GLY A 127 -27.32 11.54 -18.02
C GLY A 127 -27.48 11.88 -16.55
N ASN A 128 -27.76 10.86 -15.75
CA ASN A 128 -27.97 10.97 -14.30
C ASN A 128 -26.70 10.75 -13.48
N ASN A 129 -25.64 10.23 -14.10
CA ASN A 129 -24.38 9.90 -13.43
C ASN A 129 -23.26 10.80 -13.94
N LYS A 130 -22.24 10.97 -13.11
CA LYS A 130 -20.97 11.55 -13.51
C LYS A 130 -20.14 10.42 -14.12
N SER A 131 -20.06 10.41 -15.45
CA SER A 131 -19.59 9.24 -16.19
C SER A 131 -18.15 9.36 -16.70
N MET A 132 -17.48 10.51 -16.55
CA MET A 132 -16.16 10.69 -17.12
C MET A 132 -15.15 9.77 -16.43
N GLY A 133 -14.61 8.79 -17.15
CA GLY A 133 -13.61 7.86 -16.60
C GLY A 133 -12.18 8.42 -16.70
N HIS A 134 -11.37 8.13 -15.68
CA HIS A 134 -9.92 8.31 -15.72
C HIS A 134 -9.18 7.04 -15.32
N SER A 135 -7.90 6.97 -15.70
CA SER A 135 -6.97 5.90 -15.33
C SER A 135 -6.06 6.33 -14.17
N GLU A 136 -5.10 5.49 -13.81
CA GLU A 136 -4.00 5.82 -12.87
C GLU A 136 -2.84 6.57 -13.54
N MET A 137 -2.89 6.72 -14.87
CA MET A 137 -1.77 7.23 -15.65
C MET A 137 -1.81 8.76 -15.73
N TYR A 138 -0.64 9.38 -15.87
CA TYR A 138 -0.52 10.83 -16.05
C TYR A 138 0.08 11.15 -17.42
N SER A 139 -0.47 12.18 -18.07
CA SER A 139 0.13 12.83 -19.23
C SER A 139 -0.35 14.28 -19.28
N PRO A 140 0.51 15.25 -19.60
CA PRO A 140 0.10 16.65 -19.76
C PRO A 140 -0.93 16.84 -20.89
N ASN A 141 -1.07 15.86 -21.78
CA ASN A 141 -2.05 15.85 -22.88
C ASN A 141 -3.28 14.99 -22.59
N GLY A 142 -3.35 14.37 -21.41
CA GLY A 142 -4.29 13.30 -21.10
C GLY A 142 -5.64 13.73 -20.52
N CYS A 143 -5.83 15.00 -20.17
CA CYS A 143 -7.07 15.44 -19.52
C CYS A 143 -7.49 16.85 -19.90
N TRP A 144 -8.14 16.97 -21.06
CA TRP A 144 -8.91 18.15 -21.43
C TRP A 144 -10.37 17.90 -21.09
N ALA A 145 -11.03 18.85 -20.44
CA ALA A 145 -12.46 18.73 -20.13
C ALA A 145 -13.18 20.06 -20.18
N ASP A 146 -14.46 19.99 -20.56
CA ASP A 146 -15.45 21.05 -20.41
C ASP A 146 -16.51 20.56 -19.42
N LEU A 147 -16.55 21.21 -18.25
CA LEU A 147 -17.46 20.91 -17.14
C LEU A 147 -18.61 21.94 -17.07
N GLY A 148 -18.92 22.60 -18.19
CA GLY A 148 -19.97 23.61 -18.32
C GLY A 148 -19.46 25.05 -18.28
N ASP A 149 -18.14 25.24 -18.22
CA ASP A 149 -17.44 26.53 -18.17
C ASP A 149 -16.36 26.67 -19.26
N GLY A 150 -16.40 25.79 -20.27
CA GLY A 150 -15.47 25.77 -21.40
C GLY A 150 -14.30 24.82 -21.20
N TRP A 151 -13.57 24.56 -22.29
CA TRP A 151 -12.45 23.63 -22.30
C TRP A 151 -11.25 24.12 -21.48
N LYS A 152 -10.75 23.25 -20.61
CA LYS A 152 -9.51 23.46 -19.84
C LYS A 152 -8.65 22.19 -19.87
N ASN A 153 -7.33 22.36 -19.79
CA ASN A 153 -6.42 21.25 -19.56
C ASN A 153 -6.24 21.05 -18.05
N TYR A 154 -6.95 20.06 -17.51
CA TYR A 154 -6.89 19.72 -16.09
C TYR A 154 -5.65 18.91 -15.73
N ALA A 155 -4.95 18.31 -16.70
CA ALA A 155 -3.70 17.58 -16.44
C ALA A 155 -2.55 18.52 -16.08
N THR A 156 -2.49 19.70 -16.69
CA THR A 156 -1.44 20.72 -16.42
C THR A 156 -1.93 21.84 -15.50
N ASP A 157 -3.20 21.83 -15.11
CA ASP A 157 -3.72 22.76 -14.12
C ASP A 157 -3.09 22.50 -12.75
N SER A 158 -2.45 23.53 -12.20
CA SER A 158 -1.71 23.49 -10.93
C SER A 158 -2.56 23.06 -9.72
N LYS A 159 -3.89 23.17 -9.77
CA LYS A 159 -4.78 22.78 -8.67
C LYS A 159 -5.22 21.32 -8.76
N HIS A 160 -5.29 20.75 -9.96
CA HIS A 160 -5.88 19.43 -10.19
C HIS A 160 -4.85 18.35 -10.52
N ASN A 161 -3.84 18.66 -11.35
CA ASN A 161 -2.86 17.68 -11.85
C ASN A 161 -3.52 16.36 -12.31
N ALA A 162 -4.62 16.48 -13.06
CA ALA A 162 -5.56 15.39 -13.30
C ALA A 162 -4.92 14.23 -14.06
N LEU A 163 -5.32 13.02 -13.69
CA LEU A 163 -4.92 11.80 -14.38
C LEU A 163 -5.58 11.72 -15.76
N ALA A 164 -4.96 10.94 -16.65
CA ALA A 164 -5.40 10.79 -18.01
C ALA A 164 -6.78 10.13 -18.10
N LEU A 165 -7.63 10.71 -18.94
CA LEU A 165 -8.94 10.17 -19.26
C LEU A 165 -8.80 8.80 -19.94
N THR A 166 -9.76 7.92 -19.70
CA THR A 166 -9.80 6.58 -20.30
C THR A 166 -10.32 6.65 -21.73
N LEU A 167 -9.46 7.12 -22.63
CA LEU A 167 -9.71 7.32 -24.05
C LEU A 167 -8.58 6.72 -24.89
N GLN A 168 -8.95 5.90 -25.88
CA GLN A 168 -7.99 5.35 -26.83
C GLN A 168 -8.55 5.38 -28.26
N ALA A 169 -7.70 5.68 -29.22
CA ALA A 169 -8.01 5.54 -30.64
C ALA A 169 -7.56 4.16 -31.13
N GLN A 170 -8.43 3.43 -31.83
CA GLN A 170 -8.01 2.26 -32.59
C GLN A 170 -7.39 2.71 -33.90
N ILE A 171 -6.07 2.72 -33.99
CA ILE A 171 -5.34 3.07 -35.21
C ILE A 171 -5.12 1.81 -36.03
N THR A 172 -5.46 1.87 -37.32
CA THR A 172 -5.38 0.73 -38.25
C THR A 172 -4.67 1.11 -39.54
N GLY A 173 -3.76 0.24 -39.99
CA GLY A 173 -3.21 0.25 -41.34
C GLY A 173 -2.02 -0.71 -41.51
N GLU A 174 -1.35 -0.60 -42.65
CA GLU A 174 -0.13 -1.36 -42.98
C GLU A 174 1.10 -0.72 -42.33
N ASP A 175 2.20 -1.45 -42.18
CA ASP A 175 3.49 -0.93 -41.65
C ASP A 175 3.39 -0.10 -40.37
N MET A 176 2.65 -0.62 -39.39
CA MET A 176 2.42 0.07 -38.10
C MET A 176 3.74 0.24 -37.32
N PRO A 177 3.98 1.43 -36.73
CA PRO A 177 5.18 1.69 -35.93
C PRO A 177 5.20 0.80 -34.69
N LYS A 178 6.41 0.52 -34.18
CA LYS A 178 6.61 -0.23 -32.95
C LYS A 178 6.87 0.75 -31.81
N ASP A 179 5.80 1.12 -31.12
CA ASP A 179 5.75 2.08 -30.02
C ASP A 179 5.38 1.36 -28.72
N LEU A 180 6.22 1.48 -27.70
CA LEU A 180 6.04 0.97 -26.35
C LEU A 180 6.18 2.13 -25.36
N TRP A 181 5.20 2.26 -24.47
CA TRP A 181 5.20 3.28 -23.44
C TRP A 181 5.76 2.74 -22.12
N LEU A 182 6.84 3.35 -21.61
CA LEU A 182 7.38 3.12 -20.27
C LEU A 182 6.72 4.03 -19.23
N TYR A 183 6.37 3.47 -18.06
CA TYR A 183 5.81 4.24 -16.94
C TYR A 183 6.30 3.72 -15.58
N THR A 184 6.14 4.52 -14.54
CA THR A 184 6.51 4.16 -13.17
C THR A 184 5.43 4.55 -12.16
N LYS A 185 5.44 3.90 -11.00
CA LYS A 185 4.69 4.39 -9.83
C LYS A 185 5.50 5.52 -9.19
N ARG A 186 4.83 6.62 -8.87
CA ARG A 186 5.49 7.78 -8.23
C ARG A 186 5.71 7.49 -6.76
N ASN A 187 6.93 7.81 -6.30
CA ASN A 187 7.36 7.83 -4.90
C ASN A 187 7.34 6.44 -4.22
N VAL A 188 8.51 5.95 -3.83
CA VAL A 188 8.66 4.73 -3.01
C VAL A 188 9.54 5.02 -1.81
N ILE A 189 9.32 4.31 -0.71
CA ILE A 189 10.12 4.45 0.51
C ILE A 189 10.93 3.18 0.71
N VAL A 190 12.22 3.33 0.98
CA VAL A 190 13.13 2.20 1.22
C VAL A 190 13.96 2.45 2.47
N LYS A 191 14.43 1.34 3.07
CA LYS A 191 15.27 1.39 4.26
C LYS A 191 16.70 1.58 3.81
N LYS A 192 17.41 2.50 4.45
CA LYS A 192 18.84 2.71 4.23
C LYS A 192 19.60 1.40 4.41
N ASN A 193 20.55 1.14 3.52
CA ASN A 193 21.37 -0.07 3.45
C ASN A 193 20.60 -1.39 3.27
N ALA A 194 19.30 -1.35 2.97
CA ALA A 194 18.53 -2.54 2.64
C ALA A 194 18.35 -2.65 1.12
N SER A 195 18.48 -3.88 0.60
CA SER A 195 18.18 -4.17 -0.80
C SER A 195 16.74 -3.78 -1.13
N CYS A 196 16.51 -3.25 -2.33
CA CYS A 196 15.21 -2.84 -2.81
C CYS A 196 15.03 -3.15 -4.30
N LYS A 197 13.81 -3.01 -4.81
CA LYS A 197 13.49 -3.20 -6.22
C LYS A 197 13.02 -1.90 -6.85
N PHE A 198 13.55 -1.59 -8.01
CA PHE A 198 13.08 -0.50 -8.86
C PHE A 198 12.02 -1.06 -9.82
N ASN A 199 10.76 -0.74 -9.56
CA ASN A 199 9.63 -1.23 -10.36
C ASN A 199 9.24 -0.21 -11.43
N PHE A 200 9.00 -0.69 -12.64
CA PHE A 200 8.49 0.09 -13.77
C PHE A 200 7.55 -0.79 -14.60
N GLY A 201 6.68 -0.18 -15.39
CA GLY A 201 5.79 -0.86 -16.30
C GLY A 201 6.04 -0.46 -17.74
N VAL A 202 5.61 -1.32 -18.66
CA VAL A 202 5.65 -1.07 -20.11
C VAL A 202 4.32 -1.50 -20.72
N ILE A 203 3.79 -0.69 -21.64
CA ILE A 203 2.59 -0.98 -22.45
C ILE A 203 3.00 -1.04 -23.91
N ASN A 204 2.64 -2.12 -24.62
CA ASN A 204 2.85 -2.18 -26.06
C ASN A 204 1.73 -1.45 -26.81
N LEU A 205 2.01 -0.25 -27.32
CA LEU A 205 1.08 0.57 -28.12
C LEU A 205 1.14 0.25 -29.62
N SER A 206 1.73 -0.90 -29.98
CA SER A 206 1.82 -1.38 -31.36
C SER A 206 1.20 -2.76 -31.55
N PRO A 207 0.82 -3.13 -32.79
CA PRO A 207 0.39 -4.49 -33.10
C PRO A 207 1.56 -5.49 -33.16
N ARG A 208 2.81 -5.01 -33.14
CA ARG A 208 4.01 -5.83 -33.30
C ARG A 208 4.41 -6.42 -31.95
N ILE A 209 4.64 -7.73 -31.89
CA ILE A 209 5.05 -8.40 -30.65
C ILE A 209 6.44 -7.90 -30.23
N ALA A 210 6.59 -7.51 -28.96
CA ALA A 210 7.89 -7.24 -28.34
C ALA A 210 8.39 -8.47 -27.57
N ARG A 211 9.67 -8.82 -27.74
CA ARG A 211 10.30 -10.01 -27.15
C ARG A 211 11.47 -9.68 -26.22
N THR A 212 12.21 -8.62 -26.49
CA THR A 212 13.28 -8.12 -25.64
C THR A 212 13.16 -6.60 -25.45
N LEU A 213 13.46 -6.16 -24.25
CA LEU A 213 13.53 -4.74 -23.87
C LEU A 213 14.93 -4.46 -23.31
N GLN A 214 15.54 -3.38 -23.77
CA GLN A 214 16.74 -2.84 -23.14
C GLN A 214 16.34 -1.55 -22.41
N VAL A 215 16.51 -1.52 -21.09
CA VAL A 215 16.08 -0.40 -20.24
C VAL A 215 17.28 0.16 -19.50
N GLY A 216 17.53 1.45 -19.70
CA GLY A 216 18.47 2.24 -18.93
C GLY A 216 17.84 2.71 -17.62
N TYR A 217 18.61 2.76 -16.55
CA TYR A 217 18.23 3.44 -15.32
C TYR A 217 19.39 4.30 -14.78
N THR A 218 19.07 5.49 -14.32
CA THR A 218 19.98 6.42 -13.63
C THR A 218 19.46 6.68 -12.23
N ILE A 219 20.38 6.80 -11.26
CA ILE A 219 20.06 7.19 -9.89
C ILE A 219 20.70 8.55 -9.67
N ASP A 220 19.88 9.57 -9.43
CA ASP A 220 20.26 10.97 -9.39
C ASP A 220 21.04 11.37 -10.65
N ASP A 221 22.28 11.79 -10.50
CA ASP A 221 23.21 12.20 -11.56
C ASP A 221 24.29 11.14 -11.82
N ALA A 222 24.11 9.91 -11.34
CA ALA A 222 25.03 8.80 -11.60
C ALA A 222 24.96 8.31 -13.05
N GLU A 223 26.00 7.59 -13.47
CA GLU A 223 26.06 6.96 -14.80
C GLU A 223 24.88 6.00 -15.03
N GLU A 224 24.33 6.02 -16.25
CA GLU A 224 23.24 5.15 -16.65
C GLU A 224 23.70 3.69 -16.70
N LYS A 225 22.93 2.82 -16.05
CA LYS A 225 23.10 1.38 -16.11
C LYS A 225 22.03 0.78 -16.98
N VAL A 226 22.34 -0.33 -17.64
CA VAL A 226 21.43 -0.98 -18.58
C VAL A 226 21.05 -2.38 -18.10
N ALA A 227 19.77 -2.69 -18.18
CA ALA A 227 19.22 -4.02 -17.93
C ALA A 227 18.47 -4.52 -19.17
N GLU A 228 18.58 -5.83 -19.44
CA GLU A 228 17.84 -6.51 -20.50
C GLU A 228 16.73 -7.37 -19.91
N PHE A 229 15.56 -7.32 -20.54
CA PHE A 229 14.39 -8.11 -20.14
C PHE A 229 13.88 -8.93 -21.32
N LYS A 230 13.71 -10.24 -21.10
CA LYS A 230 12.97 -11.11 -22.02
C LYS A 230 11.48 -11.05 -21.69
N THR A 231 10.65 -10.90 -22.70
CA THR A 231 9.20 -10.80 -22.56
C THR A 231 8.48 -11.39 -23.79
N THR A 232 7.15 -11.34 -23.76
CA THR A 232 6.28 -11.52 -24.92
C THR A 232 5.10 -10.60 -24.68
N MET A 233 5.01 -9.51 -25.45
CA MET A 233 3.96 -8.51 -25.32
C MET A 233 3.33 -8.29 -26.69
N GLY A 234 2.10 -8.78 -26.86
CA GLY A 234 1.28 -8.46 -28.04
C GLY A 234 0.67 -7.07 -27.94
N ALA A 235 -0.24 -6.74 -28.86
CA ALA A 235 -0.91 -5.46 -28.90
C ALA A 235 -1.60 -5.13 -27.56
N ASN A 236 -1.33 -3.93 -27.04
CA ASN A 236 -1.90 -3.38 -25.82
C ASN A 236 -1.66 -4.20 -24.54
N VAL A 237 -0.74 -5.16 -24.57
CA VAL A 237 -0.30 -5.88 -23.36
C VAL A 237 0.51 -4.94 -22.48
N GLU A 238 0.13 -4.89 -21.21
CA GLU A 238 0.81 -4.19 -20.13
C GLU A 238 1.53 -5.20 -19.23
N LYS A 239 2.78 -4.90 -18.86
CA LYS A 239 3.56 -5.71 -17.89
C LYS A 239 4.40 -4.83 -16.98
N GLU A 240 4.52 -5.26 -15.72
CA GLU A 240 5.47 -4.69 -14.76
C GLU A 240 6.79 -5.49 -14.76
N PHE A 241 7.88 -4.78 -14.54
CA PHE A 241 9.25 -5.28 -14.47
C PHE A 241 9.95 -4.69 -13.24
N SER A 242 11.02 -5.35 -12.78
CA SER A 242 11.77 -4.90 -11.61
C SER A 242 13.28 -5.06 -11.82
N ILE A 243 14.07 -4.10 -11.34
CA ILE A 243 15.53 -4.18 -11.22
C ILE A 243 15.90 -4.30 -9.75
N ASP A 244 16.67 -5.32 -9.38
CA ASP A 244 17.21 -5.45 -8.03
C ASP A 244 18.33 -4.44 -7.79
N TYR A 245 18.29 -3.75 -6.66
CA TYR A 245 19.29 -2.78 -6.23
C TYR A 245 19.73 -3.07 -4.80
N SER A 246 21.04 -2.99 -4.53
CA SER A 246 21.64 -3.33 -3.24
C SER A 246 21.23 -2.40 -2.09
N GLY A 247 20.57 -1.29 -2.39
CA GLY A 247 20.09 -0.31 -1.42
C GLY A 247 20.89 0.99 -1.46
N PHE A 248 20.32 1.99 -0.79
CA PHE A 248 20.88 3.35 -0.72
C PHE A 248 21.63 3.54 0.59
N SER A 249 22.82 4.13 0.53
CA SER A 249 23.66 4.39 1.71
C SER A 249 23.41 5.76 2.36
N LYS A 250 22.70 6.66 1.67
CA LYS A 250 22.38 8.01 2.13
C LYS A 250 20.87 8.15 2.31
N ASN A 251 20.46 8.81 3.39
CA ASN A 251 19.08 9.22 3.56
C ASN A 251 18.75 10.38 2.62
N GLY A 252 17.47 10.58 2.35
CA GLY A 252 16.97 11.66 1.52
C GLY A 252 16.09 11.15 0.38
N ILE A 253 15.80 12.03 -0.56
CA ILE A 253 15.06 11.69 -1.78
C ILE A 253 16.08 11.53 -2.91
N HIS A 254 16.06 10.35 -3.53
CA HIS A 254 16.82 10.03 -4.72
C HIS A 254 15.87 9.91 -5.91
N THR A 255 16.28 10.32 -7.11
CA THR A 255 15.45 10.15 -8.31
C THR A 255 15.98 8.97 -9.12
N VAL A 256 15.14 7.97 -9.37
CA VAL A 256 15.44 6.86 -10.29
C VAL A 256 14.72 7.12 -11.59
N LYS A 257 15.47 7.48 -12.64
CA LYS A 257 14.92 7.67 -13.99
C LYS A 257 15.12 6.41 -14.79
N PHE A 258 14.11 6.00 -15.53
CA PHE A 258 14.16 4.88 -16.45
C PHE A 258 14.02 5.38 -17.88
N ARG A 259 14.64 4.64 -18.81
CA ARG A 259 14.60 4.94 -20.23
C ARG A 259 14.55 3.66 -21.04
N LEU A 260 13.51 3.47 -21.85
CA LEU A 260 13.45 2.43 -22.86
C LEU A 260 14.46 2.77 -23.97
N ILE A 261 15.52 1.96 -24.07
CA ILE A 261 16.62 2.16 -25.02
C ILE A 261 16.27 1.52 -26.37
N SER A 262 15.86 0.25 -26.35
CA SER A 262 15.53 -0.50 -27.56
C SER A 262 14.50 -1.61 -27.29
N VAL A 263 13.79 -2.00 -28.36
CA VAL A 263 12.77 -3.05 -28.38
C VAL A 263 13.05 -4.02 -29.52
N ASP A 264 13.45 -5.26 -29.20
CA ASP A 264 14.00 -6.23 -30.15
C ASP A 264 15.21 -5.70 -30.94
N GLY A 265 16.09 -4.93 -30.27
CA GLY A 265 17.35 -4.43 -30.85
C GLY A 265 17.26 -3.12 -31.63
N GLU A 266 16.06 -2.60 -31.86
CA GLU A 266 15.81 -1.35 -32.57
C GLU A 266 15.28 -0.27 -31.62
N ALA A 267 15.49 1.00 -31.97
CA ALA A 267 14.91 2.11 -31.22
C ALA A 267 13.37 2.05 -31.23
N ASP A 268 12.76 2.42 -30.11
CA ASP A 268 11.30 2.57 -30.07
C ASP A 268 10.84 3.73 -30.98
N ALA A 269 9.69 3.55 -31.63
CA ALA A 269 9.19 4.49 -32.63
C ALA A 269 8.83 5.87 -32.07
N TYR A 270 8.46 5.99 -30.79
CA TYR A 270 8.10 7.26 -30.18
C TYR A 270 8.94 7.58 -28.94
N ALA A 271 10.01 8.35 -29.11
CA ALA A 271 10.89 8.71 -28.00
C ALA A 271 10.19 9.44 -26.83
N GLY A 272 9.07 10.13 -27.09
CA GLY A 272 8.38 10.97 -26.10
C GLY A 272 7.70 10.20 -24.95
N ASN A 273 7.59 8.87 -25.03
CA ASN A 273 7.04 8.02 -23.96
C ASN A 273 8.04 6.94 -23.47
N ASN A 274 9.31 7.05 -23.87
CA ASN A 274 10.34 6.08 -23.49
C ASN A 274 10.88 6.29 -22.07
N SER A 275 10.64 7.45 -21.46
CA SER A 275 11.27 7.80 -20.18
C SER A 275 10.23 8.20 -19.14
N ASP A 276 10.45 7.77 -17.91
CA ASP A 276 9.71 8.18 -16.73
C ASP A 276 10.59 8.05 -15.49
N TYR A 277 10.16 8.56 -14.34
CA TYR A 277 10.95 8.52 -13.12
C TYR A 277 10.12 8.26 -11.87
N THR A 278 10.76 7.66 -10.88
CA THR A 278 10.23 7.55 -9.53
C THR A 278 11.20 8.18 -8.53
N ASN A 279 10.66 8.78 -7.47
CA ASN A 279 11.47 9.23 -6.36
C ASN A 279 11.56 8.13 -5.30
N VAL A 280 12.77 7.84 -4.83
CA VAL A 280 13.04 6.88 -3.77
C VAL A 280 13.44 7.63 -2.52
N LYS A 281 12.58 7.58 -1.52
CA LYS A 281 12.81 8.17 -0.20
C LYS A 281 13.50 7.16 0.70
N VAL A 282 14.72 7.46 1.10
CA VAL A 282 15.56 6.58 1.91
C VAL A 282 15.52 7.03 3.36
N LYS A 283 15.17 6.10 4.26
CA LYS A 283 15.07 6.36 5.71
C LYS A 283 15.82 5.29 6.51
N ASP A 284 16.31 5.65 7.70
CA ASP A 284 16.95 4.69 8.62
C ASP A 284 15.94 3.63 9.12
N ALA A 285 14.67 4.01 9.26
CA ALA A 285 13.55 3.12 9.52
C ALA A 285 12.39 3.45 8.57
N ILE A 286 11.74 2.41 8.03
CA ILE A 286 10.47 2.53 7.34
C ILE A 286 9.40 2.11 8.33
N PRO A 287 8.26 2.82 8.41
CA PRO A 287 7.14 2.32 9.17
C PRO A 287 6.68 1.00 8.59
N GLN A 288 6.21 0.16 9.48
CA GLN A 288 5.84 -1.19 9.15
C GLN A 288 4.32 -1.28 9.12
N GLN A 289 3.78 -1.79 8.02
CA GLN A 289 2.35 -2.03 7.88
C GLN A 289 1.94 -3.07 8.93
N ARG A 290 1.02 -2.69 9.82
CA ARG A 290 0.38 -3.64 10.74
C ARG A 290 -0.87 -4.23 10.11
N PHE A 291 -1.10 -5.49 10.44
CA PHE A 291 -2.26 -6.29 10.04
C PHE A 291 -3.13 -6.49 11.28
N VAL A 292 -4.20 -5.72 11.37
CA VAL A 292 -5.11 -5.74 12.53
C VAL A 292 -6.27 -6.68 12.24
N VAL A 293 -6.57 -7.57 13.18
CA VAL A 293 -7.71 -8.48 13.09
C VAL A 293 -8.63 -8.28 14.28
N GLU A 294 -9.84 -7.78 14.01
CA GLU A 294 -10.89 -7.67 15.02
C GLU A 294 -11.82 -8.88 14.90
N GLU A 295 -11.73 -9.80 15.85
CA GLU A 295 -12.51 -11.05 15.89
C GLU A 295 -13.71 -10.91 16.83
N GLY A 296 -14.91 -11.21 16.34
CA GLY A 296 -16.06 -11.47 17.18
C GLY A 296 -15.97 -12.87 17.78
N THR A 297 -16.02 -12.97 19.10
CA THR A 297 -15.91 -14.25 19.84
C THR A 297 -16.80 -14.27 21.09
N GLY A 298 -16.79 -15.38 21.82
CA GLY A 298 -17.48 -15.53 23.09
C GLY A 298 -17.18 -16.87 23.76
N THR A 299 -17.15 -16.88 25.08
CA THR A 299 -16.90 -18.09 25.89
C THR A 299 -17.92 -19.22 25.62
N TRP A 300 -19.15 -18.87 25.25
CA TRP A 300 -20.22 -19.81 24.90
C TRP A 300 -20.07 -20.45 23.51
N CYS A 301 -19.23 -19.90 22.63
CA CYS A 301 -19.15 -20.29 21.22
C CYS A 301 -18.25 -21.52 21.02
N GLY A 302 -18.87 -22.66 20.67
CA GLY A 302 -18.15 -23.94 20.49
C GLY A 302 -17.13 -23.97 19.35
N TRP A 303 -17.29 -23.11 18.33
CA TRP A 303 -16.36 -23.01 17.19
C TRP A 303 -15.24 -21.99 17.41
N CYS A 304 -15.34 -21.14 18.44
CA CYS A 304 -14.38 -20.08 18.72
C CYS A 304 -12.97 -20.54 19.16
N PRO A 305 -12.71 -21.79 19.59
CA PRO A 305 -11.35 -22.30 19.71
C PRO A 305 -10.45 -22.06 18.50
N ARG A 306 -10.99 -22.10 17.27
CA ARG A 306 -10.18 -21.86 16.06
C ARG A 306 -9.60 -20.45 16.00
N GLY A 307 -10.34 -19.45 16.49
CA GLY A 307 -9.88 -18.08 16.58
C GLY A 307 -8.76 -17.90 17.59
N ILE A 308 -8.92 -18.51 18.77
CA ILE A 308 -7.88 -18.55 19.81
C ILE A 308 -6.59 -19.17 19.27
N VAL A 309 -6.69 -20.31 18.57
CA VAL A 309 -5.53 -20.98 17.95
C VAL A 309 -4.90 -20.08 16.87
N ALA A 310 -5.72 -19.45 16.03
CA ALA A 310 -5.22 -18.58 14.96
C ALA A 310 -4.52 -17.33 15.51
N PHE A 311 -5.09 -16.66 16.51
CA PHE A 311 -4.48 -15.48 17.13
C PHE A 311 -3.16 -15.82 17.82
N ARG A 312 -3.11 -16.93 18.58
CA ARG A 312 -1.85 -17.41 19.20
C ARG A 312 -0.78 -17.68 18.15
N HIS A 313 -1.14 -18.41 17.09
CA HIS A 313 -0.22 -18.72 16.00
C HIS A 313 0.31 -17.45 15.32
N MET A 314 -0.58 -16.51 15.00
CA MET A 314 -0.20 -15.29 14.31
C MET A 314 0.61 -14.35 15.19
N ALA A 315 0.26 -14.21 16.48
CA ALA A 315 1.01 -13.39 17.43
C ALA A 315 2.41 -13.97 17.72
N GLU A 316 2.55 -15.29 17.79
CA GLU A 316 3.85 -15.95 17.97
C GLU A 316 4.73 -15.82 16.71
N LYS A 317 4.14 -16.02 15.52
CA LYS A 317 4.88 -16.03 14.25
C LYS A 317 5.20 -14.63 13.72
N TYR A 318 4.32 -13.66 13.98
CA TYR A 318 4.38 -12.31 13.43
C TYR A 318 4.20 -11.22 14.51
N PRO A 319 4.97 -11.25 15.61
CA PRO A 319 4.77 -10.35 16.76
C PRO A 319 4.89 -8.86 16.41
N GLU A 320 5.67 -8.54 15.39
CA GLU A 320 5.90 -7.16 14.95
C GLU A 320 4.88 -6.67 13.93
N THR A 321 4.00 -7.52 13.38
CA THR A 321 3.11 -7.13 12.27
C THR A 321 1.66 -7.55 12.46
N PHE A 322 1.38 -8.54 13.30
CA PHE A 322 0.03 -8.97 13.63
C PHE A 322 -0.46 -8.28 14.91
N ILE A 323 -1.67 -7.72 14.86
CA ILE A 323 -2.36 -7.18 16.04
C ILE A 323 -3.75 -7.83 16.11
N GLY A 324 -3.95 -8.69 17.11
CA GLY A 324 -5.22 -9.35 17.37
C GLY A 324 -6.06 -8.59 18.38
N ILE A 325 -7.35 -8.44 18.11
CA ILE A 325 -8.34 -7.87 19.03
C ILE A 325 -9.54 -8.81 19.13
N ALA A 326 -9.66 -9.54 20.25
CA ALA A 326 -10.76 -10.43 20.55
C ALA A 326 -11.93 -9.65 21.16
N VAL A 327 -12.96 -9.42 20.34
CA VAL A 327 -14.18 -8.69 20.68
C VAL A 327 -15.23 -9.69 21.17
N HIS A 328 -15.27 -9.88 22.48
CA HIS A 328 -16.25 -10.74 23.14
C HIS A 328 -17.68 -10.19 23.02
N LYS A 329 -18.66 -11.09 22.80
CA LYS A 329 -20.08 -10.78 22.68
C LYS A 329 -20.92 -11.69 23.58
N SER A 330 -21.87 -11.10 24.29
CA SER A 330 -22.85 -11.81 25.13
C SER A 330 -22.23 -12.73 26.20
N ASP A 331 -21.12 -12.31 26.80
CA ASP A 331 -20.50 -12.97 27.94
C ASP A 331 -19.87 -11.98 28.94
N ALA A 332 -19.27 -12.48 30.01
CA ALA A 332 -18.69 -11.65 31.06
C ALA A 332 -17.45 -10.83 30.64
N LEU A 333 -16.88 -11.10 29.47
CA LEU A 333 -15.75 -10.34 28.90
C LEU A 333 -16.21 -9.28 27.89
N THR A 334 -17.51 -9.16 27.65
CA THR A 334 -18.07 -8.19 26.70
C THR A 334 -17.83 -6.75 27.15
N THR A 335 -17.42 -5.89 26.21
CA THR A 335 -17.35 -4.43 26.38
C THR A 335 -18.30 -3.74 25.41
N ASN A 336 -19.11 -2.80 25.91
CA ASN A 336 -20.09 -2.06 25.10
C ASN A 336 -19.43 -1.05 24.13
N SER A 337 -18.17 -0.69 24.38
CA SER A 337 -17.39 0.19 23.50
C SER A 337 -17.22 -0.35 22.07
N TYR A 338 -17.48 -1.64 21.86
CA TYR A 338 -17.44 -2.34 20.58
C TYR A 338 -18.83 -2.68 19.99
N ASP A 339 -19.93 -2.12 20.52
CA ASP A 339 -21.29 -2.45 20.08
C ASP A 339 -21.55 -2.14 18.60
N LYS A 340 -20.82 -1.17 18.03
CA LYS A 340 -20.90 -0.80 16.61
C LYS A 340 -20.32 -1.88 15.67
N LEU A 341 -19.43 -2.74 16.17
CA LEU A 341 -18.88 -3.84 15.40
C LEU A 341 -19.76 -5.09 15.58
N THR A 342 -20.52 -5.40 14.55
CA THR A 342 -21.45 -6.54 14.51
C THR A 342 -20.91 -7.66 13.63
N PHE A 343 -21.17 -8.90 14.00
CA PHE A 343 -20.74 -10.09 13.26
C PHE A 343 -21.95 -10.93 12.86
N LYS A 344 -21.91 -11.53 11.66
CA LYS A 344 -22.99 -12.41 11.17
C LYS A 344 -22.97 -13.81 11.80
N GLY A 345 -21.85 -14.20 12.39
CA GLY A 345 -21.65 -15.50 13.04
C GLY A 345 -20.33 -15.51 13.82
N TYR A 346 -20.19 -16.49 14.72
CA TYR A 346 -19.06 -16.59 15.63
C TYR A 346 -18.34 -17.95 15.50
N PRO A 347 -17.00 -17.97 15.45
CA PRO A 347 -16.16 -16.78 15.34
C PRO A 347 -16.18 -16.23 13.91
N GLY A 348 -16.05 -14.92 13.78
CA GLY A 348 -15.88 -14.21 12.51
C GLY A 348 -15.05 -12.97 12.75
N CYS A 349 -14.25 -12.54 11.77
CA CYS A 349 -13.35 -11.40 11.94
C CYS A 349 -13.39 -10.44 10.75
N TYR A 350 -12.89 -9.23 11.00
CA TYR A 350 -12.60 -8.24 9.98
C TYR A 350 -11.12 -7.90 10.02
N VAL A 351 -10.46 -8.05 8.87
CA VAL A 351 -9.09 -7.57 8.67
C VAL A 351 -9.14 -6.08 8.38
N ASN A 352 -8.35 -5.29 9.12
CA ASN A 352 -8.28 -3.84 9.02
C ASN A 352 -9.66 -3.16 9.02
N ARG A 353 -10.62 -3.74 9.77
CA ARG A 353 -12.02 -3.29 9.87
C ARG A 353 -12.74 -3.13 8.52
N ASN A 354 -12.33 -3.85 7.48
CA ASN A 354 -13.07 -3.85 6.22
C ASN A 354 -14.35 -4.68 6.33
N LEU A 355 -15.46 -4.02 6.68
CA LEU A 355 -16.75 -4.66 6.94
C LEU A 355 -17.38 -5.34 5.72
N LYS A 356 -16.90 -5.04 4.51
CA LYS A 356 -17.38 -5.65 3.27
C LYS A 356 -16.83 -7.07 3.07
N ASN A 357 -15.74 -7.42 3.76
CA ASN A 357 -15.01 -8.66 3.58
C ASN A 357 -14.88 -9.41 4.93
N PRO A 358 -15.98 -9.93 5.50
CA PRO A 358 -15.90 -10.78 6.68
C PRO A 358 -15.06 -12.03 6.39
N THR A 359 -14.21 -12.41 7.33
CA THR A 359 -13.22 -13.48 7.19
C THR A 359 -13.33 -14.47 8.35
N SER A 360 -13.05 -15.75 8.09
CA SER A 360 -12.92 -16.76 9.16
C SER A 360 -11.55 -16.62 9.84
N PRO A 361 -11.45 -16.55 11.17
CA PRO A 361 -10.18 -16.44 11.88
C PRO A 361 -9.48 -17.81 11.94
N GLU A 362 -8.95 -18.24 10.81
CA GLU A 362 -8.19 -19.47 10.64
C GLU A 362 -6.73 -19.14 10.33
N ALA A 363 -5.79 -19.82 10.98
CA ALA A 363 -4.36 -19.48 10.92
C ALA A 363 -3.82 -19.37 9.48
N GLY A 364 -4.09 -20.38 8.63
CA GLY A 364 -3.62 -20.36 7.23
C GLY A 364 -4.23 -19.23 6.40
N THR A 365 -5.52 -18.93 6.60
CA THR A 365 -6.21 -17.82 5.93
C THR A 365 -5.64 -16.47 6.37
N LEU A 366 -5.48 -16.26 7.68
CA LEU A 366 -4.90 -15.04 8.23
C LEU A 366 -3.45 -14.87 7.80
N GLU A 367 -2.65 -15.92 7.72
CA GLU A 367 -1.26 -15.86 7.27
C GLU A 367 -1.14 -15.43 5.81
N VAL A 368 -1.95 -16.01 4.90
CA VAL A 368 -1.96 -15.61 3.49
C VAL A 368 -2.35 -14.15 3.35
N MET A 369 -3.37 -13.71 4.07
CA MET A 369 -3.80 -12.31 4.06
C MET A 369 -2.72 -11.41 4.66
N HIS A 370 -2.17 -11.75 5.82
CA HIS A 370 -1.09 -11.05 6.49
C HIS A 370 0.08 -10.80 5.54
N ASN A 371 0.62 -11.85 4.93
CA ASN A 371 1.77 -11.76 4.02
C ASN A 371 1.47 -10.86 2.81
N LYS A 372 0.22 -10.84 2.34
CA LYS A 372 -0.21 -9.94 1.26
C LYS A 372 -0.28 -8.48 1.71
N TYR A 373 -0.81 -8.19 2.90
CA TYR A 373 -0.92 -6.81 3.40
C TYR A 373 0.44 -6.23 3.76
N VAL A 374 1.27 -6.96 4.52
CA VAL A 374 2.56 -6.45 5.02
C VAL A 374 3.64 -6.34 3.95
N ALA A 375 3.46 -7.02 2.80
CA ALA A 375 4.34 -6.86 1.65
C ALA A 375 4.24 -5.47 1.00
N ASN A 376 3.16 -4.72 1.25
CA ASN A 376 3.01 -3.36 0.78
C ASN A 376 3.46 -2.39 1.88
N PRO A 377 4.45 -1.52 1.63
CA PRO A 377 4.83 -0.47 2.56
C PRO A 377 3.63 0.46 2.86
N PRO A 378 3.43 0.87 4.13
CA PRO A 378 2.33 1.76 4.47
C PRO A 378 2.58 3.16 3.94
N HIS A 379 1.52 3.85 3.53
CA HIS A 379 1.59 5.27 3.13
C HIS A 379 1.65 6.25 4.32
N ILE A 380 1.31 5.77 5.53
CA ILE A 380 1.27 6.51 6.79
C ILE A 380 1.81 5.59 7.88
N GLY A 381 2.87 6.03 8.55
CA GLY A 381 3.39 5.36 9.73
C GLY A 381 2.54 5.65 10.95
N VAL A 382 2.39 4.66 11.83
CA VAL A 382 1.75 4.81 13.14
C VAL A 382 2.68 4.19 14.16
N GLU A 383 2.98 4.94 15.22
CA GLU A 383 3.68 4.48 16.41
C GLU A 383 2.88 4.92 17.65
N ILE A 384 3.12 4.27 18.78
CA ILE A 384 2.39 4.54 20.02
C ILE A 384 3.31 4.53 21.23
N GLU A 385 3.07 5.48 22.15
CA GLU A 385 3.58 5.46 23.51
C GLU A 385 2.41 5.29 24.48
N ALA A 386 2.55 4.42 25.48
CA ALA A 386 1.51 4.19 26.48
C ALA A 386 2.12 3.90 27.85
N ASN A 387 1.87 4.80 28.81
CA ASN A 387 2.39 4.66 30.17
C ASN A 387 1.30 4.87 31.21
N PHE A 388 1.32 4.09 32.29
CA PHE A 388 0.48 4.41 33.45
C PHE A 388 0.86 5.76 34.03
N THR A 389 -0.14 6.53 34.46
CA THR A 389 0.07 7.86 35.08
C THR A 389 0.72 7.77 36.45
N ASP A 390 0.59 6.62 37.12
CA ASP A 390 1.07 6.34 38.47
C ASP A 390 0.92 4.83 38.79
N ASP A 391 1.40 4.42 39.95
CA ASP A 391 1.35 3.03 40.44
C ASP A 391 -0.07 2.50 40.70
N THR A 392 -1.09 3.35 40.74
CA THR A 392 -2.48 2.88 40.88
C THR A 392 -2.99 2.22 39.59
N LYS A 393 -2.32 2.46 38.45
CA LYS A 393 -2.63 1.89 37.13
C LYS A 393 -4.09 2.13 36.70
N LYS A 394 -4.70 3.22 37.16
CA LYS A 394 -6.09 3.59 36.84
C LYS A 394 -6.21 4.43 35.57
N LYS A 395 -5.12 5.03 35.13
CA LYS A 395 -5.08 5.88 33.94
C LYS A 395 -3.81 5.65 33.13
N ILE A 396 -3.91 5.89 31.84
CA ILE A 396 -2.82 5.74 30.87
C ILE A 396 -2.63 7.07 30.14
N ASN A 397 -1.41 7.59 30.12
CA ASN A 397 -1.00 8.61 29.17
C ASN A 397 -0.65 7.92 27.85
N ALA A 398 -1.46 8.17 26.83
CA ALA A 398 -1.32 7.61 25.50
C ALA A 398 -0.92 8.68 24.50
N LYS A 399 0.01 8.35 23.60
CA LYS A 399 0.37 9.19 22.45
C LYS A 399 0.40 8.35 21.20
N ALA A 400 -0.37 8.74 20.21
CA ALA A 400 -0.24 8.23 18.85
C ALA A 400 0.62 9.18 18.04
N LEU A 401 1.62 8.63 17.36
CA LEU A 401 2.53 9.36 16.48
C LEU A 401 2.28 8.88 15.06
N THR A 402 1.78 9.78 14.21
CA THR A 402 1.46 9.45 12.82
C THR A 402 2.35 10.23 11.87
N THR A 403 2.94 9.56 10.89
CA THR A 403 3.87 10.20 9.95
C THR A 403 3.44 9.95 8.52
N PHE A 404 3.10 11.02 7.81
CA PHE A 404 2.72 10.97 6.40
C PHE A 404 3.96 11.04 5.51
N PHE A 405 3.97 10.35 4.38
CA PHE A 405 5.15 10.35 3.48
C PHE A 405 5.02 11.22 2.24
N ALA A 406 3.83 11.79 2.05
CA ALA A 406 3.53 12.80 1.04
C ALA A 406 2.78 13.97 1.71
N ASP A 407 2.83 15.12 1.06
CA ASP A 407 1.93 16.22 1.39
C ASP A 407 0.52 15.81 1.00
N GLU A 408 -0.41 15.87 1.95
CA GLU A 408 -1.80 15.54 1.69
C GLU A 408 -2.72 16.66 2.18
N GLN A 409 -3.76 16.94 1.41
CA GLN A 409 -4.73 18.00 1.63
C GLN A 409 -6.13 17.40 1.64
N ASN A 410 -7.02 17.97 2.45
CA ASN A 410 -8.39 17.48 2.65
C ASN A 410 -8.45 16.02 3.13
N VAL A 411 -7.43 15.58 3.90
CA VAL A 411 -7.44 14.25 4.50
C VAL A 411 -8.44 14.18 5.64
N ASN A 412 -8.98 12.99 5.88
CA ASN A 412 -9.92 12.71 6.96
C ASN A 412 -9.53 11.40 7.63
N TYR A 413 -8.43 11.46 8.37
CA TYR A 413 -7.94 10.39 9.22
C TYR A 413 -8.20 10.69 10.68
N LYS A 414 -8.40 9.65 11.49
CA LYS A 414 -8.67 9.79 12.93
C LYS A 414 -7.95 8.71 13.72
N VAL A 415 -7.40 9.07 14.87
CA VAL A 415 -6.82 8.13 15.82
C VAL A 415 -7.92 7.57 16.72
N SER A 416 -7.92 6.24 16.90
CA SER A 416 -8.69 5.50 17.90
C SER A 416 -7.72 4.70 18.77
N PHE A 417 -8.00 4.58 20.06
CA PHE A 417 -7.23 3.71 20.96
C PHE A 417 -8.05 2.50 21.40
N VAL A 418 -7.42 1.32 21.46
CA VAL A 418 -8.03 0.09 21.99
C VAL A 418 -7.14 -0.49 23.07
N LEU A 419 -7.71 -0.71 24.26
CA LEU A 419 -7.04 -1.40 25.35
C LEU A 419 -7.42 -2.88 25.30
N ILE A 420 -6.41 -3.75 25.20
CA ILE A 420 -6.57 -5.20 25.31
C ILE A 420 -5.90 -5.73 26.58
N GLU A 421 -6.32 -6.91 27.01
CA GLU A 421 -5.72 -7.63 28.13
C GLU A 421 -5.41 -9.08 27.75
N ASN A 422 -4.22 -9.53 28.13
CA ASN A 422 -3.74 -10.89 27.90
C ASN A 422 -3.72 -11.71 29.20
N GLY A 423 -3.87 -13.03 29.08
CA GLY A 423 -3.77 -13.95 30.21
C GLY A 423 -4.91 -13.85 31.22
N ILE A 424 -6.13 -13.51 30.79
CA ILE A 424 -7.30 -13.46 31.69
C ILE A 424 -7.71 -14.89 32.06
N LYS A 425 -7.80 -15.17 33.36
CA LYS A 425 -8.06 -16.50 33.92
C LYS A 425 -9.47 -16.64 34.48
N GLY A 426 -9.89 -17.89 34.68
CA GLY A 426 -11.14 -18.25 35.36
C GLY A 426 -12.35 -18.44 34.43
N TYR A 427 -12.13 -18.39 33.12
CA TYR A 427 -13.17 -18.57 32.12
C TYR A 427 -13.09 -19.96 31.48
N LYS A 428 -14.24 -20.50 31.09
CA LYS A 428 -14.33 -21.75 30.32
C LYS A 428 -14.82 -21.46 28.92
N GLN A 429 -14.10 -21.98 27.93
CA GLN A 429 -14.46 -21.91 26.52
C GLN A 429 -15.25 -23.17 26.12
N SER A 430 -16.42 -22.99 25.49
CA SER A 430 -17.11 -24.06 24.77
C SER A 430 -16.24 -24.56 23.62
N ASN A 431 -16.19 -25.87 23.42
CA ASN A 431 -15.29 -26.51 22.48
C ASN A 431 -15.97 -27.64 21.70
N TYR A 432 -16.31 -27.38 20.44
CA TYR A 432 -16.87 -28.39 19.53
C TYR A 432 -15.83 -29.30 18.89
N TYR A 433 -14.54 -29.03 19.04
CA TYR A 433 -13.48 -29.91 18.52
C TYR A 433 -13.21 -31.11 19.45
N ALA A 434 -13.72 -31.08 20.67
CA ALA A 434 -13.52 -32.12 21.68
C ALA A 434 -13.79 -33.54 21.13
N GLY A 435 -12.81 -34.43 21.32
CA GLY A 435 -12.86 -35.80 20.84
C GLY A 435 -12.53 -35.96 19.35
N GLY A 436 -12.01 -34.92 18.68
CA GLY A 436 -11.35 -34.99 17.37
C GLY A 436 -12.24 -35.23 16.15
N LYS A 437 -13.57 -35.31 16.31
CA LYS A 437 -14.52 -35.56 15.20
C LYS A 437 -14.48 -34.51 14.09
N HIS A 438 -14.05 -33.29 14.41
CA HIS A 438 -13.96 -32.16 13.49
C HIS A 438 -12.51 -31.88 13.03
N GLY A 439 -11.62 -32.85 13.18
CA GLY A 439 -10.20 -32.71 12.84
C GLY A 439 -9.38 -32.03 13.94
N LYS A 440 -8.09 -31.83 13.64
CA LYS A 440 -7.13 -31.19 14.56
C LYS A 440 -7.43 -29.69 14.70
N MET A 441 -7.32 -29.16 15.92
CA MET A 441 -7.55 -27.75 16.23
C MET A 441 -6.61 -27.27 17.35
N GLY A 442 -5.30 -27.28 17.07
CA GLY A 442 -4.31 -26.68 17.98
C GLY A 442 -4.29 -27.27 19.39
N GLY A 443 -4.68 -28.54 19.54
CA GLY A 443 -4.79 -29.24 20.83
C GLY A 443 -6.18 -29.19 21.46
N PHE A 444 -7.11 -28.37 20.97
CA PHE A 444 -8.49 -28.35 21.47
C PHE A 444 -9.24 -29.65 21.16
N GLU A 445 -8.80 -30.41 20.16
CA GLU A 445 -9.35 -31.74 19.86
C GLU A 445 -9.20 -32.74 21.02
N ASP A 446 -8.15 -32.58 21.83
CA ASP A 446 -7.81 -33.45 22.95
C ASP A 446 -8.37 -32.94 24.29
N LEU A 447 -9.01 -31.77 24.29
CA LEU A 447 -9.58 -31.12 25.47
C LEU A 447 -11.08 -31.41 25.60
N PRO A 448 -11.66 -31.32 26.82
CA PRO A 448 -13.10 -31.48 27.02
C PRO A 448 -13.94 -30.45 26.25
N GLY A 449 -15.24 -30.74 26.10
CA GLY A 449 -16.20 -29.85 25.43
C GLY A 449 -16.43 -28.49 26.11
N SER A 450 -15.93 -28.33 27.34
CA SER A 450 -15.80 -27.06 28.04
C SER A 450 -14.45 -27.03 28.73
N VAL A 451 -13.60 -26.07 28.36
CA VAL A 451 -12.18 -26.07 28.76
C VAL A 451 -11.80 -24.74 29.42
N ALA A 452 -11.13 -24.82 30.57
CA ALA A 452 -10.55 -23.65 31.21
C ALA A 452 -9.27 -23.26 30.46
N ILE A 453 -9.23 -22.03 29.96
CA ILE A 453 -8.08 -21.48 29.24
C ILE A 453 -7.84 -20.05 29.67
N ASP A 454 -6.60 -19.60 29.56
CA ASP A 454 -6.27 -18.19 29.63
C ASP A 454 -6.79 -17.53 28.34
N MET A 455 -7.48 -16.39 28.48
CA MET A 455 -8.00 -15.60 27.36
C MET A 455 -7.03 -14.47 27.05
N ASP A 456 -6.64 -14.39 25.78
CA ASP A 456 -5.67 -13.43 25.27
C ASP A 456 -6.34 -12.47 24.27
N HIS A 457 -5.71 -11.33 24.05
CA HIS A 457 -6.12 -10.27 23.11
C HIS A 457 -7.49 -9.68 23.40
N VAL A 458 -8.02 -9.84 24.61
CA VAL A 458 -9.41 -9.49 24.93
C VAL A 458 -9.58 -7.99 24.92
N ALA A 459 -10.44 -7.47 24.05
CA ALA A 459 -10.80 -6.06 24.01
C ALA A 459 -11.50 -5.64 25.31
N ARG A 460 -10.85 -4.76 26.08
CA ARG A 460 -11.38 -4.24 27.35
C ARG A 460 -12.08 -2.90 27.14
N MET A 461 -11.55 -2.07 26.25
CA MET A 461 -12.10 -0.74 25.96
C MET A 461 -11.68 -0.25 24.57
N ASN A 462 -12.61 0.36 23.83
CA ASN A 462 -12.34 1.16 22.64
C ASN A 462 -12.64 2.64 22.92
N TYR A 463 -11.60 3.47 22.96
CA TYR A 463 -11.69 4.90 23.23
C TYR A 463 -11.94 5.66 21.91
N SER A 464 -13.20 5.64 21.49
CA SER A 464 -13.73 6.17 20.21
C SER A 464 -13.59 5.22 19.03
N PHE A 465 -14.66 4.45 18.77
CA PHE A 465 -14.71 3.45 17.70
C PHE A 465 -14.43 4.04 16.30
N TYR A 466 -14.97 5.22 16.00
CA TYR A 466 -14.76 5.91 14.72
C TYR A 466 -13.54 6.86 14.72
N GLY A 467 -12.73 6.81 15.77
CA GLY A 467 -11.62 7.72 16.00
C GLY A 467 -12.07 9.09 16.53
N VAL A 468 -11.11 9.87 17.01
CA VAL A 468 -11.36 11.21 17.58
C VAL A 468 -11.28 12.26 16.47
N GLU A 469 -12.31 13.08 16.33
CA GLU A 469 -12.35 14.17 15.36
C GLU A 469 -11.22 15.17 15.63
N GLY A 470 -10.52 15.61 14.57
CA GLY A 470 -9.39 16.54 14.70
C GLY A 470 -8.11 15.95 15.29
N SER A 471 -8.05 14.65 15.58
CA SER A 471 -6.81 13.99 16.02
C SER A 471 -5.71 13.97 14.94
N ILE A 472 -6.10 14.09 13.66
CA ILE A 472 -5.22 14.36 12.52
C ILE A 472 -5.74 15.62 11.83
N PRO A 473 -4.87 16.61 11.51
CA PRO A 473 -5.28 17.79 10.77
C PRO A 473 -5.66 17.43 9.32
N THR A 474 -6.52 18.25 8.69
CA THR A 474 -6.96 18.04 7.30
C THR A 474 -5.88 18.32 6.26
N SER A 475 -4.76 18.91 6.69
CA SER A 475 -3.55 19.12 5.89
C SER A 475 -2.36 18.60 6.67
N VAL A 476 -1.54 17.79 6.02
CA VAL A 476 -0.34 17.17 6.57
C VAL A 476 0.80 17.34 5.58
N LYS A 477 2.00 17.49 6.10
CA LYS A 477 3.23 17.58 5.30
C LYS A 477 3.98 16.28 5.36
N ALA A 478 4.68 15.97 4.28
CA ALA A 478 5.56 14.82 4.23
C ALA A 478 6.62 14.89 5.34
N ASP A 479 6.83 13.76 6.01
CA ASP A 479 7.79 13.53 7.10
C ASP A 479 7.55 14.30 8.40
N GLU A 480 6.52 15.12 8.49
CA GLU A 480 6.11 15.69 9.77
C GLU A 480 5.29 14.65 10.54
N THR A 481 5.67 14.44 11.81
CA THR A 481 4.91 13.60 12.72
C THR A 481 3.80 14.41 13.36
N VAL A 482 2.56 13.98 13.17
CA VAL A 482 1.39 14.47 13.89
C VAL A 482 1.24 13.65 15.17
N GLU A 483 1.31 14.33 16.31
CA GLU A 483 1.07 13.74 17.63
C GLU A 483 -0.38 13.96 18.06
N TYR A 484 -1.06 12.89 18.48
CA TYR A 484 -2.30 12.96 19.23
C TYR A 484 -2.11 12.32 20.60
N ALA A 485 -2.20 13.14 21.65
CA ALA A 485 -2.06 12.71 23.04
C ALA A 485 -3.42 12.67 23.75
N ALA A 486 -3.63 11.65 24.57
CA ALA A 486 -4.83 11.51 25.39
C ALA A 486 -4.51 10.84 26.73
N GLN A 487 -5.29 11.17 27.76
CA GLN A 487 -5.30 10.41 29.02
C GLN A 487 -6.52 9.50 29.02
N LEU A 488 -6.31 8.20 29.19
CA LEU A 488 -7.33 7.16 29.05
C LEU A 488 -7.59 6.50 30.41
N ASP A 489 -8.86 6.31 30.79
CA ASP A 489 -9.23 5.62 32.03
C ASP A 489 -9.19 4.09 31.84
N VAL A 490 -8.48 3.39 32.73
CA VAL A 490 -8.43 1.93 32.76
C VAL A 490 -9.75 1.39 33.32
N PRO A 491 -10.46 0.49 32.61
CA PRO A 491 -11.72 -0.07 33.08
C PRO A 491 -11.59 -0.76 34.45
N LYS A 492 -12.63 -0.68 35.28
CA LYS A 492 -12.61 -1.28 36.63
C LYS A 492 -12.59 -2.81 36.63
N ASN A 493 -12.95 -3.44 35.52
CA ASN A 493 -13.08 -4.89 35.39
C ASN A 493 -11.79 -5.58 34.91
N ILE A 494 -10.67 -4.84 34.72
CA ILE A 494 -9.35 -5.44 34.41
C ILE A 494 -8.96 -6.43 35.50
N GLN A 495 -8.47 -7.62 35.12
CA GLN A 495 -8.03 -8.64 36.08
C GLN A 495 -6.54 -8.48 36.41
N ASN A 496 -5.72 -8.17 35.41
CA ASN A 496 -4.28 -7.99 35.54
C ASN A 496 -3.80 -6.76 34.75
N ALA A 497 -3.58 -5.65 35.47
CA ALA A 497 -3.10 -4.41 34.88
C ALA A 497 -1.68 -4.53 34.27
N ASP A 498 -0.87 -5.52 34.69
CA ASP A 498 0.47 -5.76 34.12
C ASP A 498 0.46 -6.47 32.77
N ASN A 499 -0.70 -6.93 32.31
CA ASN A 499 -0.90 -7.58 31.03
C ASN A 499 -1.74 -6.73 30.06
N LEU A 500 -1.74 -5.41 30.24
CA LEU A 500 -2.41 -4.47 29.36
C LEU A 500 -1.54 -4.07 28.18
N TYR A 501 -2.15 -4.04 27.00
CA TYR A 501 -1.55 -3.48 25.78
C TYR A 501 -2.50 -2.43 25.22
N LEU A 502 -1.93 -1.34 24.72
CA LEU A 502 -2.67 -0.27 24.07
C LEU A 502 -2.35 -0.29 22.57
N ILE A 503 -3.39 -0.23 21.77
CA ILE A 503 -3.33 -0.22 20.31
C ILE A 503 -3.80 1.15 19.82
N ALA A 504 -3.00 1.82 19.00
CA ALA A 504 -3.41 2.99 18.24
C ALA A 504 -3.84 2.54 16.85
N LEU A 505 -5.06 2.89 16.45
CA LEU A 505 -5.62 2.62 15.13
C LEU A 505 -5.77 3.94 14.38
N LEU A 506 -5.20 4.01 13.17
CA LEU A 506 -5.47 5.11 12.24
C LEU A 506 -6.66 4.74 11.36
N ILE A 507 -7.77 5.43 11.56
CA ILE A 507 -9.04 5.18 10.86
C ILE A 507 -9.18 6.16 9.69
N ASN A 508 -9.45 5.65 8.50
CA ASN A 508 -9.67 6.46 7.31
C ASN A 508 -11.14 6.93 7.19
N SER A 509 -11.43 7.73 6.16
CA SER A 509 -12.77 8.31 5.92
C SER A 509 -13.89 7.28 5.69
N LYS A 510 -13.56 6.02 5.39
CA LYS A 510 -14.51 4.91 5.23
C LYS A 510 -14.77 4.16 6.54
N GLY A 511 -14.04 4.48 7.60
CA GLY A 511 -14.07 3.75 8.87
C GLY A 511 -13.19 2.49 8.89
N GLU A 512 -12.33 2.31 7.89
CA GLU A 512 -11.38 1.20 7.81
C GLU A 512 -10.06 1.57 8.52
N ILE A 513 -9.31 0.57 8.98
CA ILE A 513 -8.00 0.77 9.63
C ILE A 513 -6.94 0.84 8.54
N GLU A 514 -6.27 1.97 8.44
CA GLU A 514 -5.23 2.22 7.45
C GLU A 514 -3.89 1.62 7.89
N ASN A 515 -3.52 1.90 9.15
CA ASN A 515 -2.37 1.31 9.83
C ASN A 515 -2.58 1.39 11.35
N ALA A 516 -1.70 0.76 12.12
CA ALA A 516 -1.79 0.71 13.57
C ALA A 516 -0.42 0.53 14.24
N ALA A 517 -0.40 0.64 15.56
CA ALA A 517 0.71 0.21 16.40
C ALA A 517 0.16 -0.35 17.72
N GLU A 518 0.86 -1.31 18.31
CA GLU A 518 0.55 -1.88 19.61
C GLU A 518 1.78 -1.76 20.52
N ILE A 519 1.56 -1.41 21.79
CA ILE A 519 2.60 -1.46 22.80
C ILE A 519 2.04 -1.97 24.13
N LYS A 520 2.89 -2.67 24.88
CA LYS A 520 2.59 -3.00 26.28
C LYS A 520 2.52 -1.71 27.10
N VAL A 521 1.49 -1.57 27.93
CA VAL A 521 1.40 -0.43 28.85
C VAL A 521 2.39 -0.64 29.99
N THR A 522 3.34 0.28 30.15
CA THR A 522 4.37 0.20 31.19
C THR A 522 4.26 1.34 32.19
N ALA A 523 5.04 1.31 33.26
CA ALA A 523 5.25 2.51 34.08
C ALA A 523 6.00 3.56 33.24
N ASP A 524 5.75 4.85 33.50
CA ASP A 524 6.46 5.93 32.84
C ASP A 524 7.98 5.79 33.05
N PRO A 525 8.80 5.74 31.98
CA PRO A 525 10.26 5.67 32.07
C PRO A 525 10.88 6.80 32.88
N SER A 526 10.27 7.99 32.89
CA SER A 526 10.75 9.14 33.66
C SER A 526 10.46 9.03 35.17
N MET A 527 9.53 8.16 35.55
CA MET A 527 9.18 7.84 36.93
C MET A 527 9.71 6.47 37.38
N SER A 528 10.40 5.73 36.51
CA SER A 528 10.86 4.37 36.78
C SER A 528 12.36 4.21 36.57
N ILE A 529 12.99 3.37 37.40
CA ILE A 529 14.37 2.91 37.17
C ILE A 529 14.29 1.75 36.18
N THR A 530 14.56 2.00 34.90
CA THR A 530 14.55 0.99 33.82
C THR A 530 15.94 0.72 33.27
N ASP A 531 16.19 -0.50 32.80
CA ASP A 531 17.45 -0.86 32.14
C ASP A 531 17.55 -0.14 30.79
N ASN A 532 18.53 0.76 30.66
CA ASN A 532 18.81 1.44 29.40
C ASN A 532 19.58 0.49 28.46
N ARG A 533 18.86 -0.20 27.57
CA ARG A 533 19.41 -1.25 26.68
C ARG A 533 20.35 -0.73 25.56
N THR A 534 20.57 0.58 25.44
CA THR A 534 21.36 1.19 24.35
C THR A 534 22.79 1.57 24.73
N LEU A 535 23.25 1.34 25.97
CA LEU A 535 24.66 1.48 26.34
C LEU A 535 25.31 0.10 26.42
N LEU A 536 26.54 -0.03 25.91
CA LEU A 536 27.41 -1.18 26.21
C LEU A 536 27.60 -1.24 27.74
N VAL A 537 26.77 -2.03 28.41
CA VAL A 537 26.81 -2.18 29.87
C VAL A 537 28.02 -3.05 30.21
N PRO A 538 28.92 -2.62 31.11
CA PRO A 538 30.03 -3.45 31.55
C PRO A 538 29.52 -4.72 32.25
N GLU A 539 30.31 -5.79 32.22
CA GLU A 539 29.90 -7.07 32.77
C GLU A 539 30.06 -7.05 34.30
N PHE A 540 28.98 -7.35 35.01
CA PHE A 540 28.97 -7.37 36.48
C PHE A 540 29.13 -8.81 36.96
N THR A 541 30.21 -9.09 37.68
CA THR A 541 30.41 -10.39 38.35
C THR A 541 30.48 -10.18 39.86
N PHE A 542 29.88 -11.08 40.62
CA PHE A 542 29.94 -11.06 42.07
C PHE A 542 30.68 -12.30 42.56
N ALA A 543 31.76 -12.11 43.31
CA ALA A 543 32.56 -13.18 43.87
C ALA A 543 33.10 -12.78 45.24
N ASN A 544 33.05 -13.70 46.21
CA ASN A 544 33.62 -13.54 47.55
C ASN A 544 33.18 -12.26 48.30
N GLY A 545 31.93 -11.81 48.12
CA GLY A 545 31.42 -10.62 48.80
C GLY A 545 31.80 -9.28 48.12
N THR A 546 32.36 -9.33 46.91
CA THR A 546 32.80 -8.15 46.16
C THR A 546 32.16 -8.12 44.77
N LEU A 547 31.70 -6.94 44.36
CA LEU A 547 31.21 -6.67 43.02
C LEU A 547 32.38 -6.24 42.12
N ASN A 548 32.59 -6.98 41.03
CA ASN A 548 33.53 -6.62 39.97
C ASN A 548 32.76 -6.11 38.75
N VAL A 549 33.21 -4.99 38.19
CA VAL A 549 32.62 -4.36 36.99
C VAL A 549 33.65 -4.40 35.87
N ASN A 550 33.64 -5.49 35.10
CA ASN A 550 34.64 -5.76 34.07
C ASN A 550 34.39 -4.88 32.84
N GLY A 551 35.47 -4.29 32.30
CA GLY A 551 35.40 -3.40 31.14
C GLY A 551 34.93 -1.97 31.46
N PHE A 552 34.90 -1.58 32.75
CA PHE A 552 34.58 -0.21 33.17
C PHE A 552 35.74 0.44 33.91
N SER A 553 36.17 1.62 33.48
CA SER A 553 37.28 2.38 34.07
C SER A 553 36.83 3.55 34.97
N GLY A 554 35.52 3.72 35.17
CA GLY A 554 34.95 4.78 36.01
C GLY A 554 34.79 4.42 37.50
N LYS A 555 34.20 5.33 38.27
CA LYS A 555 33.86 5.11 39.69
C LYS A 555 32.59 4.28 39.82
N VAL A 556 32.59 3.31 40.74
CA VAL A 556 31.44 2.45 41.06
C VAL A 556 31.01 2.74 42.48
N PHE A 557 29.72 3.01 42.65
CA PHE A 557 29.08 3.22 43.94
C PHE A 557 28.00 2.16 44.11
N ILE A 558 27.88 1.60 45.32
CA ILE A 558 26.91 0.58 45.66
C ILE A 558 26.01 1.17 46.73
N TYR A 559 24.69 1.18 46.51
CA TYR A 559 23.73 1.67 47.48
C TYR A 559 22.79 0.55 47.89
N ASN A 560 22.44 0.49 49.18
CA ASN A 560 21.35 -0.36 49.65
C ASN A 560 19.98 0.21 49.24
N VAL A 561 18.91 -0.53 49.55
CA VAL A 561 17.53 -0.11 49.24
C VAL A 561 17.08 1.18 49.93
N TYR A 562 17.81 1.65 50.95
CA TYR A 562 17.56 2.91 51.64
C TYR A 562 18.35 4.08 51.03
N GLY A 563 19.10 3.85 49.95
CA GLY A 563 19.92 4.87 49.29
C GLY A 563 21.20 5.21 50.04
N VAL A 564 21.61 4.38 51.01
CA VAL A 564 22.88 4.55 51.74
C VAL A 564 23.97 3.79 51.00
N GLU A 565 25.09 4.48 50.74
CA GLU A 565 26.26 3.87 50.11
C GLU A 565 26.84 2.77 51.02
N VAL A 566 27.14 1.61 50.44
CA VAL A 566 27.76 0.48 51.11
C VAL A 566 29.13 0.19 50.49
N PRO A 567 30.12 -0.22 51.29
CA PRO A 567 31.44 -0.54 50.78
C PRO A 567 31.39 -1.77 49.87
N ASN A 568 32.26 -1.77 48.84
CA ASN A 568 32.43 -2.92 47.95
C ASN A 568 33.28 -4.02 48.58
N GLN A 569 32.84 -4.54 49.72
CA GLN A 569 33.50 -5.59 50.48
C GLN A 569 32.47 -6.28 51.38
N SER A 570 32.50 -7.62 51.40
CA SER A 570 31.62 -8.43 52.25
C SER A 570 30.13 -8.09 52.11
N ILE A 571 29.70 -7.77 50.88
CA ILE A 571 28.32 -7.35 50.60
C ILE A 571 27.36 -8.53 50.89
N PRO A 572 26.37 -8.37 51.79
CA PRO A 572 25.42 -9.43 52.10
C PRO A 572 24.42 -9.63 50.96
N SER A 573 23.76 -10.80 50.91
CA SER A 573 22.67 -11.07 49.98
C SER A 573 21.57 -10.01 50.14
N GLY A 574 21.09 -9.47 49.03
CA GLY A 574 20.16 -8.35 49.06
C GLY A 574 19.99 -7.65 47.71
N ILE A 575 19.17 -6.61 47.72
CA ILE A 575 18.94 -5.74 46.55
C ILE A 575 19.83 -4.50 46.69
N TYR A 576 20.59 -4.21 45.65
CA TYR A 576 21.48 -3.06 45.58
C TYR A 576 21.27 -2.25 44.31
N ILE A 577 21.55 -0.97 44.42
CA ILE A 577 21.59 -0.03 43.30
C ILE A 577 23.06 0.29 43.03
N ILE A 578 23.55 -0.09 41.85
CA ILE A 578 24.92 0.18 41.43
C ILE A 578 24.92 1.41 40.54
N LYS A 579 25.61 2.45 40.95
CA LYS A 579 25.82 3.66 40.14
C LYS A 579 27.24 3.67 39.62
N CYS A 580 27.40 3.71 38.31
CA CYS A 580 28.68 3.79 37.64
C CYS A 580 28.83 5.18 37.02
N VAL A 581 29.96 5.85 37.25
CA VAL A 581 30.24 7.21 36.80
C VAL A 581 31.58 7.27 36.07
N ASP A 582 31.56 7.68 34.80
CA ASP A 582 32.75 7.90 33.98
C ASP A 582 32.66 9.28 33.30
N GLY A 583 33.44 10.24 33.79
CA GLY A 583 33.31 11.65 33.42
C GLY A 583 31.90 12.20 33.67
N ASN A 584 31.27 12.76 32.64
CA ASN A 584 29.89 13.30 32.69
C ASN A 584 28.81 12.25 32.38
N LYS A 585 29.19 10.98 32.19
CA LYS A 585 28.25 9.89 31.92
C LYS A 585 28.04 9.10 33.21
N SER A 586 26.77 8.87 33.55
CA SER A 586 26.41 7.97 34.64
C SER A 586 25.32 7.00 34.19
N PHE A 587 25.40 5.76 34.65
CA PHE A 587 24.30 4.82 34.54
C PHE A 587 24.05 4.13 35.88
N VAL A 588 22.83 3.62 36.06
CA VAL A 588 22.40 2.97 37.29
C VAL A 588 21.87 1.59 36.93
N LYS A 589 22.26 0.58 37.71
CA LYS A 589 21.80 -0.81 37.55
C LYS A 589 21.31 -1.37 38.86
N LYS A 590 20.14 -2.02 38.85
CA LYS A 590 19.65 -2.79 39.99
C LYS A 590 20.26 -4.19 39.95
N MET A 591 20.80 -4.64 41.08
CA MET A 591 21.35 -5.99 41.23
C MET A 591 20.71 -6.70 42.41
N VAL A 592 20.41 -7.99 42.23
CA VAL A 592 20.04 -8.90 43.32
C VAL A 592 21.24 -9.80 43.57
N LEU A 593 21.88 -9.63 44.71
CA LEU A 593 22.98 -10.49 45.15
C LEU A 593 22.37 -11.64 45.96
N LYS A 594 22.63 -12.87 45.51
CA LYS A 594 22.17 -14.09 46.18
C LYS A 594 23.21 -14.58 47.17
#